data_AF-K2H5R6-F1
#
_entry.id   AF-K2H5R6-F1
#
_cell.length_a   1.000
_cell.length_b   1.000
_cell.length_c   1.000
_cell.angle_alpha   90.00
_cell.angle_beta   90.00
_cell.angle_gamma   90.00
#
_symmetry.space_group_name_H-M   'P 1'
#
loop_
_entity.id
_entity.type
_entity.pdbx_description
1 polymer ?
#
loop_
_entity_poly.entity_id
_entity_poly.type
_entity_poly.pdbx_seq_one_letter_code
_entity_poly.pdbx_strand_id
1 'polypeptide(L)'
;MFSWFFKKSTSLEQHTKFISKTSWIGELNQPINKEFIQQLFYETFDFENYTICKTHGSIIAVLPSNYFYARLTFGKTKESDVLIIVFNETDDNPIVSPIIRVFGESLEKYGLLKGTEQKIPKQLKQLNFVEFNQFAFDTNVEISESERRCSAVLKKNTTIIKVSEVLSKILSKEGFTGVKRSTGLQFEKEKEIIIAHVGKNNQNDIIMNLQWNEEVKEWIQLAESIGKALAEKGQLAIFEKLEVEV
;
A
#
# COMPACT_ATOMS: atom_id res chain seq x y z
N MET A 1 -39.11 -31.91 -22.21
CA MET A 1 -38.14 -30.99 -22.85
C MET A 1 -37.57 -30.12 -21.74
N PHE A 2 -36.41 -30.50 -21.20
CA PHE A 2 -35.81 -29.81 -20.05
C PHE A 2 -35.29 -28.45 -20.50
N SER A 3 -35.95 -27.38 -20.08
CA SER A 3 -35.46 -26.01 -20.23
C SER A 3 -34.16 -25.90 -19.43
N TRP A 4 -33.03 -25.84 -20.15
CA TRP A 4 -31.77 -25.41 -19.56
C TRP A 4 -31.96 -23.98 -19.08
N PHE A 5 -32.06 -23.81 -17.76
CA PHE A 5 -32.02 -22.51 -17.12
C PHE A 5 -30.75 -21.80 -17.58
N PHE A 6 -30.89 -20.70 -18.34
CA PHE A 6 -29.83 -19.73 -18.48
C PHE A 6 -29.44 -19.31 -17.06
N LYS A 7 -28.27 -19.74 -16.59
CA LYS A 7 -27.65 -19.20 -15.39
C LYS A 7 -27.45 -17.72 -15.71
N LYS A 8 -28.35 -16.85 -15.23
CA LYS A 8 -28.19 -15.41 -15.36
C LYS A 8 -26.87 -15.09 -14.66
N SER A 9 -25.84 -14.79 -15.43
CA SER A 9 -24.55 -14.42 -14.86
C SER A 9 -24.77 -13.22 -13.96
N THR A 10 -24.23 -13.29 -12.75
CA THR A 10 -24.46 -12.24 -11.76
C THR A 10 -23.73 -10.97 -12.17
N SER A 11 -24.10 -9.83 -11.61
CA SER A 11 -23.39 -8.58 -11.90
C SER A 11 -21.92 -8.68 -11.50
N LEU A 12 -21.60 -9.42 -10.44
CA LEU A 12 -20.23 -9.73 -10.04
C LEU A 12 -19.47 -10.47 -11.14
N GLU A 13 -20.07 -11.50 -11.75
CA GLU A 13 -19.46 -12.28 -12.83
C GLU A 13 -19.31 -11.47 -14.14
N GLN A 14 -20.25 -10.56 -14.42
CA GLN A 14 -20.27 -9.78 -15.65
C GLN A 14 -19.35 -8.55 -15.60
N HIS A 15 -19.28 -7.89 -14.43
CA HIS A 15 -18.70 -6.56 -14.30
C HIS A 15 -17.44 -6.53 -13.46
N THR A 16 -16.89 -7.68 -13.09
CA THR A 16 -15.60 -7.74 -12.39
C THR A 16 -14.69 -8.80 -12.99
N LYS A 17 -13.38 -8.60 -12.92
CA LYS A 17 -12.41 -9.64 -13.28
C LYS A 17 -11.05 -9.43 -12.63
N PHE A 18 -10.34 -10.52 -12.44
CA PHE A 18 -8.90 -10.47 -12.25
C PHE A 18 -8.24 -10.25 -13.61
N ILE A 19 -7.50 -9.15 -13.77
CA ILE A 19 -6.76 -8.84 -15.00
C ILE A 19 -5.36 -9.46 -14.99
N SER A 20 -4.83 -9.75 -13.80
CA SER A 20 -3.55 -10.41 -13.56
C SER A 20 -3.59 -11.12 -12.19
N LYS A 21 -2.48 -11.78 -11.81
CA LYS A 21 -2.29 -12.36 -10.46
C LYS A 21 -2.28 -11.31 -9.32
N THR A 22 -2.14 -10.03 -9.66
CA THR A 22 -1.91 -8.94 -8.71
C THR A 22 -2.88 -7.79 -8.91
N SER A 23 -3.92 -7.98 -9.73
CA SER A 23 -4.84 -6.89 -10.06
C SER A 23 -6.24 -7.38 -10.38
N TRP A 24 -7.21 -6.69 -9.78
CA TRP A 24 -8.63 -6.92 -9.95
C TRP A 24 -9.33 -5.61 -10.32
N ILE A 25 -10.33 -5.69 -11.18
CA ILE A 25 -11.11 -4.54 -11.65
C ILE A 25 -12.60 -4.80 -11.49
N GLY A 26 -13.34 -3.75 -11.12
CA GLY A 26 -14.80 -3.76 -11.08
C GLY A 26 -15.39 -2.54 -11.78
N GLU A 27 -16.36 -2.74 -12.68
CA GLU A 27 -17.09 -1.67 -13.36
C GLU A 27 -18.20 -1.13 -12.45
N LEU A 28 -18.18 0.18 -12.25
CA LEU A 28 -19.05 0.85 -11.29
C LEU A 28 -20.34 1.32 -11.93
N ASN A 29 -21.39 1.30 -11.12
CA ASN A 29 -22.66 1.92 -11.43
C ASN A 29 -22.61 3.44 -11.21
N GLN A 30 -23.48 4.17 -11.91
CA GLN A 30 -23.66 5.61 -11.69
C GLN A 30 -24.94 5.89 -10.90
N PRO A 31 -24.94 6.87 -9.98
CA PRO A 31 -23.81 7.72 -9.59
C PRO A 31 -22.80 7.00 -8.68
N ILE A 32 -21.51 7.31 -8.80
CA ILE A 32 -20.49 6.66 -7.97
C ILE A 32 -20.53 7.20 -6.54
N ASN A 33 -20.76 6.32 -5.58
CA ASN A 33 -20.59 6.63 -4.16
C ASN A 33 -19.22 6.15 -3.67
N LYS A 34 -18.18 6.97 -3.87
CA LYS A 34 -16.80 6.63 -3.48
C LYS A 34 -16.67 6.40 -1.98
N GLU A 35 -17.34 7.21 -1.16
CA GLU A 35 -17.28 7.11 0.30
C GLU A 35 -17.81 5.77 0.80
N PHE A 36 -18.94 5.30 0.25
CA PHE A 36 -19.50 4.01 0.65
C PHE A 36 -18.67 2.83 0.12
N ILE A 37 -18.12 2.91 -1.09
CA ILE A 37 -17.19 1.89 -1.61
C ILE A 37 -15.95 1.79 -0.71
N GLN A 38 -15.41 2.94 -0.30
CA GLN A 38 -14.30 3.02 0.65
C GLN A 38 -14.68 2.41 2.01
N GLN A 39 -15.92 2.60 2.47
CA GLN A 39 -16.41 1.98 3.70
C GLN A 39 -16.46 0.46 3.61
N LEU A 40 -17.02 -0.08 2.52
CA LEU A 40 -17.07 -1.53 2.30
C LEU A 40 -15.68 -2.15 2.23
N PHE A 41 -14.73 -1.45 1.60
CA PHE A 41 -13.35 -1.89 1.53
C PHE A 41 -12.71 -1.95 2.92
N TYR A 42 -12.90 -0.91 3.74
CA TYR A 42 -12.46 -0.90 5.13
C TYR A 42 -13.06 -2.07 5.90
N GLU A 43 -14.39 -2.21 5.91
CA GLU A 43 -15.09 -3.23 6.71
C GLU A 43 -14.67 -4.66 6.30
N THR A 44 -14.41 -4.88 5.01
CA THR A 44 -14.02 -6.20 4.50
C THR A 44 -12.60 -6.58 4.92
N PHE A 45 -11.64 -5.65 4.84
CA PHE A 45 -10.25 -5.94 5.16
C PHE A 45 -9.94 -5.81 6.67
N ASP A 46 -10.62 -4.91 7.39
CA ASP A 46 -10.51 -4.76 8.85
C ASP A 46 -10.99 -6.04 9.57
N PHE A 47 -12.05 -6.68 9.07
CA PHE A 47 -12.51 -7.98 9.57
C PHE A 47 -11.43 -9.07 9.51
N GLU A 48 -10.55 -8.98 8.51
CA GLU A 48 -9.43 -9.91 8.31
C GLU A 48 -8.15 -9.45 9.04
N ASN A 49 -8.28 -8.49 9.97
CA ASN A 49 -7.20 -7.90 10.77
C ASN A 49 -6.15 -7.12 9.94
N TYR A 50 -6.53 -6.61 8.76
CA TYR A 50 -5.67 -5.69 8.01
C TYR A 50 -5.77 -4.29 8.62
N THR A 51 -4.63 -3.60 8.67
CA THR A 51 -4.60 -2.18 8.98
C THR A 51 -4.97 -1.37 7.73
N ILE A 52 -5.96 -0.48 7.85
CA ILE A 52 -6.48 0.29 6.72
C ILE A 52 -6.00 1.74 6.77
N CYS A 53 -5.35 2.17 5.68
CA CYS A 53 -4.75 3.49 5.52
C CYS A 53 -5.40 4.25 4.35
N LYS A 54 -5.56 5.57 4.47
CA LYS A 54 -6.13 6.43 3.40
C LYS A 54 -5.12 7.45 2.89
N THR A 55 -4.84 7.45 1.59
CA THR A 55 -4.02 8.47 0.91
C THR A 55 -4.91 9.51 0.21
N HIS A 56 -4.28 10.53 -0.41
CA HIS A 56 -4.98 11.53 -1.23
C HIS A 56 -5.82 10.93 -2.39
N GLY A 57 -5.54 9.69 -2.83
CA GLY A 57 -6.24 9.07 -3.96
C GLY A 57 -6.53 7.57 -3.85
N SER A 58 -6.13 6.92 -2.75
CA SER A 58 -6.27 5.47 -2.58
C SER A 58 -6.58 5.08 -1.14
N ILE A 59 -7.10 3.87 -0.96
CA ILE A 59 -7.16 3.20 0.34
C ILE A 59 -6.29 1.95 0.27
N ILE A 60 -5.49 1.72 1.29
CA ILE A 60 -4.53 0.63 1.35
C ILE A 60 -4.84 -0.21 2.58
N ALA A 61 -5.07 -1.50 2.39
CA ALA A 61 -5.12 -2.48 3.46
C ALA A 61 -3.78 -3.20 3.53
N VAL A 62 -3.18 -3.32 4.71
CA VAL A 62 -1.88 -4.00 4.92
C VAL A 62 -2.01 -5.02 6.05
N LEU A 63 -1.49 -6.23 5.84
CA LEU A 63 -1.30 -7.23 6.88
C LEU A 63 0.21 -7.40 7.15
N PRO A 64 0.78 -6.69 8.14
CA PRO A 64 2.23 -6.55 8.29
C PRO A 64 2.98 -7.87 8.58
N SER A 65 2.31 -8.84 9.20
CA SER A 65 2.91 -10.13 9.55
C SER A 65 3.32 -10.94 8.33
N ASN A 66 2.62 -10.76 7.20
CA ASN A 66 2.75 -11.60 6.01
C ASN A 66 3.06 -10.81 4.74
N TYR A 67 3.32 -9.50 4.86
CA TYR A 67 3.60 -8.59 3.73
C TYR A 67 2.50 -8.57 2.66
N PHE A 68 1.26 -8.90 3.01
CA PHE A 68 0.13 -8.80 2.09
C PHE A 68 -0.42 -7.38 2.10
N TYR A 69 -0.77 -6.87 0.93
CA TYR A 69 -1.42 -5.59 0.75
C TYR A 69 -2.49 -5.64 -0.33
N ALA A 70 -3.46 -4.75 -0.20
CA ALA A 70 -4.43 -4.43 -1.23
C ALA A 70 -4.61 -2.91 -1.30
N ARG A 71 -4.48 -2.34 -2.50
CA ARG A 71 -4.63 -0.90 -2.76
C ARG A 71 -5.83 -0.67 -3.67
N LEU A 72 -6.86 -0.04 -3.12
CA LEU A 72 -8.05 0.41 -3.84
C LEU A 72 -7.82 1.79 -4.46
N THR A 73 -8.09 1.92 -5.75
CA THR A 73 -8.09 3.18 -6.51
C THR A 73 -9.34 3.28 -7.40
N PHE A 74 -9.63 4.48 -7.88
CA PHE A 74 -10.70 4.74 -8.84
C PHE A 74 -10.11 5.21 -10.16
N GLY A 75 -10.66 4.72 -11.26
CA GLY A 75 -10.23 5.06 -12.62
C GLY A 75 -11.40 5.14 -13.59
N LYS A 76 -11.08 5.30 -14.87
CA LYS A 76 -12.04 5.31 -15.97
C LYS A 76 -11.54 4.46 -17.12
N THR A 77 -12.44 3.68 -17.71
CA THR A 77 -12.25 3.08 -19.04
C THR A 77 -12.95 3.96 -20.09
N LYS A 78 -12.92 3.53 -21.36
CA LYS A 78 -13.71 4.19 -22.42
C LYS A 78 -15.23 4.07 -22.19
N GLU A 79 -15.68 3.08 -21.43
CA GLU A 79 -17.09 2.66 -21.36
C GLU A 79 -17.71 2.77 -19.97
N SER A 80 -16.89 2.95 -18.93
CA SER A 80 -17.33 2.94 -17.53
C SER A 80 -16.32 3.59 -16.60
N ASP A 81 -16.82 4.14 -15.49
CA ASP A 81 -15.98 4.34 -14.32
C ASP A 81 -15.68 2.98 -13.68
N VAL A 82 -14.46 2.82 -13.17
CA VAL A 82 -13.99 1.55 -12.61
C VAL A 82 -13.34 1.78 -11.26
N LEU A 83 -13.38 0.75 -10.43
CA LEU A 83 -12.49 0.61 -9.30
C LEU A 83 -11.40 -0.40 -9.67
N ILE A 84 -10.19 -0.19 -9.17
CA ILE A 84 -9.05 -1.07 -9.39
C ILE A 84 -8.45 -1.41 -8.02
N ILE A 85 -8.25 -2.71 -7.76
CA ILE A 85 -7.47 -3.20 -6.63
C ILE A 85 -6.18 -3.80 -7.15
N VAL A 86 -5.06 -3.21 -6.78
CA VAL A 86 -3.72 -3.79 -6.95
C VAL A 86 -3.33 -4.46 -5.64
N PHE A 87 -2.85 -5.69 -5.68
CA PHE A 87 -2.54 -6.47 -4.49
C PHE A 87 -1.34 -7.38 -4.71
N ASN A 88 -0.76 -7.86 -3.60
CA ASN A 88 0.20 -8.95 -3.63
C ASN A 88 -0.27 -10.12 -2.76
N GLU A 89 0.01 -11.32 -3.23
CA GLU A 89 -0.12 -12.56 -2.48
C GLU A 89 0.87 -13.57 -3.04
N THR A 90 1.12 -14.66 -2.32
CA THR A 90 2.00 -15.74 -2.80
C THR A 90 1.17 -16.86 -3.40
N ASP A 91 1.71 -17.57 -4.40
CA ASP A 91 1.02 -18.72 -5.02
C ASP A 91 0.73 -19.82 -3.96
N ASP A 92 1.57 -19.92 -2.92
CA ASP A 92 1.40 -20.86 -1.81
C ASP A 92 0.36 -20.41 -0.78
N ASN A 93 0.00 -19.12 -0.75
CA ASN A 93 -0.91 -18.56 0.24
C ASN A 93 -1.75 -17.40 -0.34
N PRO A 94 -2.79 -17.71 -1.14
CA PRO A 94 -3.62 -16.72 -1.82
C PRO A 94 -4.66 -16.13 -0.87
N ILE A 95 -4.22 -15.35 0.12
CA ILE A 95 -5.10 -14.78 1.15
C ILE A 95 -5.88 -13.58 0.64
N VAL A 96 -5.33 -12.79 -0.28
CA VAL A 96 -5.92 -11.49 -0.66
C VAL A 96 -7.02 -11.64 -1.70
N SER A 97 -6.84 -12.52 -2.68
CA SER A 97 -7.82 -12.77 -3.74
C SER A 97 -9.20 -13.20 -3.22
N PRO A 98 -9.33 -14.12 -2.25
CA PRO A 98 -10.61 -14.45 -1.63
C PRO A 98 -11.27 -13.25 -0.93
N ILE A 99 -10.50 -12.40 -0.25
CA ILE A 99 -11.01 -11.21 0.43
C ILE A 99 -11.52 -10.19 -0.60
N ILE A 100 -10.79 -9.99 -1.70
CA ILE A 100 -11.23 -9.16 -2.83
C ILE A 100 -12.55 -9.67 -3.41
N ARG A 101 -12.74 -10.99 -3.48
CA ARG A 101 -13.99 -11.58 -3.94
C ARG A 101 -15.15 -11.26 -2.99
N VAL A 102 -14.96 -11.38 -1.67
CA VAL A 102 -15.95 -10.99 -0.65
C VAL A 102 -16.29 -9.49 -0.75
N PHE A 103 -15.29 -8.66 -1.01
CA PHE A 103 -15.50 -7.24 -1.29
C PHE A 103 -16.36 -7.05 -2.55
N GLY A 104 -16.09 -7.78 -3.64
CA GLY A 104 -16.90 -7.78 -4.85
C GLY A 104 -18.36 -8.18 -4.61
N GLU A 105 -18.59 -9.22 -3.82
CA GLU A 105 -19.94 -9.66 -3.41
C GLU A 105 -20.67 -8.57 -2.61
N SER A 106 -19.94 -7.82 -1.78
CA SER A 106 -20.48 -6.66 -1.07
C SER A 106 -20.90 -5.54 -2.04
N LEU A 107 -20.08 -5.24 -3.06
CA LEU A 107 -20.44 -4.26 -4.09
C LEU A 107 -21.71 -4.66 -4.86
N GLU A 108 -21.84 -5.94 -5.22
CA GLU A 108 -23.04 -6.47 -5.87
C GLU A 108 -24.27 -6.34 -4.97
N LYS A 109 -24.15 -6.77 -3.71
CA LYS A 109 -25.23 -6.69 -2.71
C LYS A 109 -25.81 -5.28 -2.57
N TYR A 110 -24.95 -4.27 -2.63
CA TYR A 110 -25.34 -2.87 -2.49
C TYR A 110 -25.63 -2.16 -3.83
N GLY A 111 -25.58 -2.87 -4.95
CA GLY A 111 -25.90 -2.34 -6.27
C GLY A 111 -24.87 -1.34 -6.82
N LEU A 112 -23.61 -1.48 -6.39
CA LEU A 112 -22.51 -0.57 -6.77
C LEU A 112 -21.81 -1.00 -8.07
N LEU A 113 -22.06 -2.22 -8.54
CA LEU A 113 -21.59 -2.71 -9.84
C LEU A 113 -22.55 -2.31 -10.96
N LYS A 114 -22.01 -2.07 -12.16
CA LYS A 114 -22.79 -1.64 -13.34
C LYS A 114 -24.02 -2.55 -13.58
N GLY A 115 -25.15 -1.93 -13.97
CA GLY A 115 -26.37 -2.67 -14.34
C GLY A 115 -27.23 -3.14 -13.16
N THR A 116 -26.92 -2.74 -11.92
CA THR A 116 -27.70 -3.09 -10.73
C THR A 116 -28.45 -1.87 -10.17
N GLU A 117 -29.46 -2.10 -9.32
CA GLU A 117 -30.17 -1.03 -8.62
C GLU A 117 -29.45 -0.72 -7.30
N GLN A 118 -29.06 0.54 -7.08
CA GLN A 118 -28.31 0.96 -5.89
C GLN A 118 -29.15 0.84 -4.62
N LYS A 119 -28.57 0.21 -3.59
CA LYS A 119 -29.20 -0.02 -2.27
C LYS A 119 -28.34 0.55 -1.15
N ILE A 120 -27.95 1.82 -1.29
CA ILE A 120 -27.04 2.47 -0.35
C ILE A 120 -27.80 2.83 0.94
N PRO A 121 -27.29 2.46 2.12
CA PRO A 121 -27.90 2.85 3.39
C PRO A 121 -27.90 4.38 3.55
N LYS A 122 -28.96 4.91 4.18
CA LYS A 122 -29.14 6.36 4.38
C LYS A 122 -28.09 7.01 5.30
N GLN A 123 -27.44 6.22 6.14
CA GLN A 123 -26.36 6.65 7.03
C GLN A 123 -25.14 5.78 6.79
N LEU A 124 -24.01 6.44 6.56
CA LEU A 124 -22.70 5.80 6.48
C LEU A 124 -22.12 5.72 7.89
N LYS A 125 -21.41 4.62 8.19
CA LYS A 125 -20.70 4.55 9.48
C LYS A 125 -19.48 5.47 9.42
N GLN A 126 -19.21 6.15 10.52
CA GLN A 126 -17.94 6.85 10.66
C GLN A 126 -16.83 5.80 10.80
N LEU A 127 -15.82 5.90 9.94
CA LEU A 127 -14.66 5.02 9.97
C LEU A 127 -13.44 5.77 10.48
N ASN A 128 -12.67 5.09 11.31
CA ASN A 128 -11.38 5.58 11.79
C ASN A 128 -10.30 5.16 10.79
N PHE A 129 -10.28 5.84 9.64
CA PHE A 129 -9.15 5.69 8.73
C PHE A 129 -7.90 6.29 9.39
N VAL A 130 -6.82 5.51 9.42
CA VAL A 130 -5.49 6.07 9.64
C VAL A 130 -5.11 6.79 8.35
N GLU A 131 -4.76 8.07 8.39
CA GLU A 131 -4.19 8.71 7.19
C GLU A 131 -2.93 7.92 6.78
N PHE A 132 -2.64 7.73 5.50
CA PHE A 132 -1.39 7.08 5.10
C PHE A 132 -0.19 7.89 5.59
N ASN A 133 -0.35 9.20 5.71
CA ASN A 133 0.59 10.05 6.43
C ASN A 133 0.67 9.66 7.92
N GLN A 134 -0.43 9.28 8.57
CA GLN A 134 -0.42 8.68 9.91
C GLN A 134 0.25 7.30 9.95
N PHE A 135 0.25 6.49 8.89
CA PHE A 135 1.14 5.31 8.81
C PHE A 135 2.62 5.73 8.68
N ALA A 136 2.90 6.87 8.04
CA ALA A 136 4.20 7.54 8.05
C ALA A 136 4.50 8.33 9.36
N PHE A 137 3.52 8.47 10.27
CA PHE A 137 3.70 8.97 11.65
C PHE A 137 3.82 7.83 12.67
N ASP A 138 3.14 6.70 12.45
CA ASP A 138 3.23 5.48 13.27
C ASP A 138 4.46 4.63 12.90
N THR A 139 4.97 4.80 11.68
CA THR A 139 6.29 4.32 11.26
C THR A 139 7.04 5.49 10.64
N ASN A 140 8.23 5.80 11.15
CA ASN A 140 9.03 6.99 10.79
C ASN A 140 9.60 6.95 9.36
N VAL A 141 8.83 6.55 8.36
CA VAL A 141 9.26 6.26 7.00
C VAL A 141 8.21 6.80 6.00
N GLU A 142 8.65 7.63 5.06
CA GLU A 142 7.88 8.21 3.96
C GLU A 142 8.35 7.59 2.64
N ILE A 143 7.45 7.07 1.81
CA ILE A 143 7.80 6.54 0.47
C ILE A 143 7.11 7.38 -0.61
N SER A 144 7.90 7.88 -1.58
CA SER A 144 7.43 8.62 -2.74
C SER A 144 7.66 7.81 -4.01
N GLU A 145 6.56 7.35 -4.62
CA GLU A 145 6.57 6.58 -5.87
C GLU A 145 7.03 7.40 -7.08
N SER A 146 6.63 8.67 -7.16
CA SER A 146 6.99 9.56 -8.26
C SER A 146 8.48 9.93 -8.27
N GLU A 147 9.09 10.01 -7.09
CA GLU A 147 10.50 10.36 -6.94
C GLU A 147 11.40 9.13 -6.76
N ARG A 148 10.81 7.93 -6.71
CA ARG A 148 11.47 6.68 -6.31
C ARG A 148 12.36 6.90 -5.09
N ARG A 149 11.73 7.32 -4.00
CA ARG A 149 12.40 7.86 -2.82
C ARG A 149 11.75 7.32 -1.54
N CYS A 150 12.56 7.16 -0.50
CA CYS A 150 12.13 6.75 0.82
C CYS A 150 12.87 7.58 1.86
N SER A 151 12.17 8.39 2.65
CA SER A 151 12.74 9.16 3.74
C SER A 151 12.44 8.46 5.06
N ALA A 152 13.33 8.53 6.05
CA ALA A 152 13.04 8.04 7.38
C ALA A 152 13.56 8.97 8.48
N VAL A 153 12.76 9.21 9.52
CA VAL A 153 13.19 9.94 10.71
C VAL A 153 13.88 8.98 11.68
N LEU A 154 15.12 9.29 12.00
CA LEU A 154 15.98 8.48 12.85
C LEU A 154 16.05 9.06 14.26
N LYS A 155 16.39 8.24 15.24
CA LYS A 155 16.71 8.72 16.60
C LYS A 155 17.85 9.72 16.55
N LYS A 156 17.84 10.69 17.48
CA LYS A 156 18.88 11.72 17.61
C LYS A 156 20.32 11.18 17.76
N ASN A 157 20.50 9.91 18.12
CA ASN A 157 21.80 9.25 18.26
C ASN A 157 22.16 8.31 17.09
N THR A 158 21.35 8.29 16.03
CA THR A 158 21.60 7.50 14.83
C THR A 158 22.63 8.22 13.96
N THR A 159 23.70 7.51 13.59
CA THR A 159 24.76 8.04 12.73
C THR A 159 24.70 7.39 11.35
N ILE A 160 25.30 8.03 10.35
CA ILE A 160 25.39 7.44 9.00
C ILE A 160 26.11 6.09 8.98
N ILE A 161 27.00 5.81 9.96
CA ILE A 161 27.66 4.51 10.11
C ILE A 161 26.64 3.43 10.49
N LYS A 162 25.79 3.69 11.49
CA LYS A 162 24.74 2.75 11.91
C LYS A 162 23.74 2.47 10.78
N VAL A 163 23.38 3.52 10.04
CA VAL A 163 22.54 3.40 8.83
C VAL A 163 23.24 2.56 7.77
N SER A 164 24.53 2.81 7.53
CA SER A 164 25.33 2.02 6.57
C SER A 164 25.34 0.54 6.91
N GLU A 165 25.51 0.18 8.18
CA GLU A 165 25.55 -1.22 8.60
C GLU A 165 24.23 -1.94 8.33
N VAL A 166 23.10 -1.27 8.59
CA VAL A 166 21.76 -1.81 8.31
C VAL A 166 21.56 -1.96 6.82
N LEU A 167 21.85 -0.92 6.03
CA LEU A 167 21.70 -0.93 4.58
C LEU A 167 22.59 -2.00 3.94
N SER A 168 23.88 -2.06 4.30
CA SER A 168 24.82 -3.07 3.77
C SER A 168 24.35 -4.49 4.05
N LYS A 169 23.79 -4.78 5.23
CA LYS A 169 23.29 -6.13 5.57
C LYS A 169 22.11 -6.56 4.70
N ILE A 170 21.27 -5.62 4.27
CA ILE A 170 20.09 -5.91 3.44
C ILE A 170 20.51 -5.96 1.98
N LEU A 171 21.15 -4.89 1.52
CA LEU A 171 21.47 -4.67 0.12
C LEU A 171 22.52 -5.67 -0.41
N SER A 172 23.45 -6.15 0.43
CA SER A 172 24.39 -7.21 0.02
C SER A 172 23.71 -8.55 -0.27
N LYS A 173 22.59 -8.87 0.39
CA LYS A 173 21.82 -10.09 0.09
C LYS A 173 21.18 -10.03 -1.28
N GLU A 174 20.83 -8.83 -1.71
CA GLU A 174 20.26 -8.54 -3.02
C GLU A 174 21.33 -8.33 -4.10
N GLY A 175 22.61 -8.46 -3.76
CA GLY A 175 23.75 -8.38 -4.66
C GLY A 175 24.36 -6.98 -4.83
N PHE A 176 23.91 -5.98 -4.05
CA PHE A 176 24.49 -4.64 -4.10
C PHE A 176 25.77 -4.54 -3.29
N THR A 177 26.73 -3.78 -3.82
CA THR A 177 27.99 -3.46 -3.14
C THR A 177 28.03 -2.00 -2.72
N GLY A 178 28.38 -1.74 -1.46
CA GLY A 178 28.49 -0.38 -0.93
C GLY A 178 29.76 0.32 -1.39
N VAL A 179 29.63 1.52 -1.96
CA VAL A 179 30.70 2.42 -2.40
C VAL A 179 30.55 3.74 -1.65
N LYS A 180 31.59 4.13 -0.92
CA LYS A 180 31.62 5.43 -0.22
C LYS A 180 31.87 6.55 -1.23
N ARG A 181 30.93 7.49 -1.38
CA ARG A 181 31.04 8.67 -2.26
C ARG A 181 31.03 9.96 -1.44
N SER A 182 31.35 11.09 -2.08
CA SER A 182 31.32 12.42 -1.47
C SER A 182 29.92 12.91 -1.08
N THR A 183 28.88 12.41 -1.78
CA THR A 183 27.48 12.79 -1.55
C THR A 183 26.76 11.92 -0.53
N GLY A 184 27.24 10.70 -0.24
CA GLY A 184 26.56 9.77 0.66
C GLY A 184 27.08 8.34 0.52
N LEU A 185 26.27 7.39 0.99
CA LEU A 185 26.51 5.96 0.79
C LEU A 185 25.80 5.54 -0.50
N GLN A 186 26.55 5.06 -1.48
CA GLN A 186 25.98 4.54 -2.72
C GLN A 186 26.08 3.02 -2.72
N PHE A 187 25.06 2.34 -3.22
CA PHE A 187 25.05 0.90 -3.40
C PHE A 187 24.79 0.59 -4.87
N GLU A 188 25.63 -0.25 -5.45
CA GLU A 188 25.62 -0.54 -6.89
C GLU A 188 25.48 -2.05 -7.13
N LYS A 189 24.65 -2.41 -8.12
CA LYS A 189 24.53 -3.75 -8.69
C LYS A 189 24.28 -3.61 -10.18
N GLU A 190 25.28 -3.94 -11.00
CA GLU A 190 25.22 -3.71 -12.45
C GLU A 190 24.84 -2.25 -12.79
N LYS A 191 23.62 -2.02 -13.30
CA LYS A 191 23.07 -0.69 -13.61
C LYS A 191 22.14 -0.14 -12.52
N GLU A 192 21.82 -0.94 -11.51
CA GLU A 192 20.97 -0.56 -10.37
C GLU A 192 21.78 0.28 -9.38
N ILE A 193 21.26 1.45 -9.05
CA ILE A 193 21.92 2.41 -8.14
C ILE A 193 20.95 2.84 -7.06
N ILE A 194 21.41 2.74 -5.82
CA ILE A 194 20.72 3.23 -4.62
C ILE A 194 21.63 4.24 -3.94
N ILE A 195 21.10 5.43 -3.64
CA ILE A 195 21.85 6.47 -2.95
C ILE A 195 21.19 6.74 -1.61
N ALA A 196 21.96 6.63 -0.53
CA ALA A 196 21.54 6.93 0.83
C ALA A 196 22.23 8.19 1.35
N HIS A 197 21.42 9.15 1.75
CA HIS A 197 21.81 10.37 2.42
C HIS A 197 21.34 10.32 3.87
N VAL A 198 22.16 10.81 4.80
CA VAL A 198 21.72 11.04 6.19
C VAL A 198 22.11 12.46 6.56
N GLY A 199 21.12 13.26 6.95
CA GLY A 199 21.28 14.67 7.25
C GLY A 199 20.32 15.14 8.35
N LYS A 200 20.23 16.46 8.54
CA LYS A 200 19.25 17.07 9.44
C LYS A 200 18.23 17.88 8.65
N ASN A 201 16.96 17.83 9.05
CA ASN A 201 15.93 18.73 8.53
C ASN A 201 15.97 20.09 9.27
N ASN A 202 15.05 21.00 8.90
CA ASN A 202 14.91 22.32 9.52
C ASN A 202 14.48 22.27 11.00
N GLN A 203 13.97 21.13 11.47
CA GLN A 203 13.56 20.88 12.86
C GLN A 203 14.68 20.21 13.69
N ASN A 204 15.88 20.05 13.11
CA ASN A 204 17.03 19.33 13.69
C ASN A 204 16.84 17.82 13.88
N ASP A 205 15.82 17.22 13.26
CA ASP A 205 15.66 15.77 13.22
C ASP A 205 16.67 15.15 12.28
N ILE A 206 17.14 13.95 12.62
CA ILE A 206 18.05 13.19 11.75
C ILE A 206 17.20 12.45 10.73
N ILE A 207 17.41 12.73 9.44
CA ILE A 207 16.66 12.15 8.34
C ILE A 207 17.58 11.29 7.49
N MET A 208 17.19 10.05 7.23
CA MET A 208 17.71 9.26 6.11
C MET A 208 16.87 9.55 4.87
N ASN A 209 17.50 9.68 3.71
CA ASN A 209 16.82 9.68 2.42
C ASN A 209 17.47 8.66 1.50
N LEU A 210 16.68 7.73 0.98
CA LEU A 210 17.05 6.75 -0.01
C LEU A 210 16.44 7.13 -1.34
N GLN A 211 17.22 7.04 -2.40
CA GLN A 211 16.78 7.29 -3.76
C GLN A 211 17.25 6.17 -4.67
N TRP A 212 16.36 5.73 -5.56
CA TRP A 212 16.60 4.66 -6.51
C TRP A 212 16.59 5.19 -7.93
N ASN A 213 17.50 4.69 -8.75
CA ASN A 213 17.44 4.98 -10.19
C ASN A 213 16.38 4.12 -10.91
N GLU A 214 16.18 4.39 -12.19
CA GLU A 214 15.08 3.79 -12.95
C GLU A 214 15.22 2.27 -13.14
N GLU A 215 16.44 1.77 -13.04
CA GLU A 215 16.80 0.37 -13.25
C GLU A 215 16.39 -0.54 -12.09
N VAL A 216 16.20 0.01 -10.87
CA VAL A 216 15.76 -0.79 -9.73
C VAL A 216 14.24 -1.02 -9.81
N LYS A 217 13.84 -2.19 -10.29
CA LYS A 217 12.42 -2.51 -10.56
C LYS A 217 11.62 -2.82 -9.31
N GLU A 218 12.23 -3.45 -8.30
CA GLU A 218 11.59 -3.87 -7.04
C GLU A 218 11.94 -2.93 -5.88
N TRP A 219 12.10 -1.64 -6.19
CA TRP A 219 12.59 -0.65 -5.24
C TRP A 219 11.64 -0.43 -4.05
N ILE A 220 10.34 -0.66 -4.22
CA ILE A 220 9.32 -0.53 -3.16
C ILE A 220 9.52 -1.63 -2.12
N GLN A 221 9.64 -2.89 -2.55
CA GLN A 221 9.89 -4.04 -1.67
C GLN A 221 11.20 -3.88 -0.90
N LEU A 222 12.19 -3.29 -1.56
CA LEU A 222 13.48 -2.97 -0.95
C LEU A 222 13.37 -1.85 0.09
N ALA A 223 12.61 -0.79 -0.21
CA ALA A 223 12.33 0.31 0.72
C ALA A 223 11.59 -0.18 1.98
N GLU A 224 10.61 -1.06 1.81
CA GLU A 224 9.86 -1.70 2.91
C GLU A 224 10.77 -2.57 3.78
N SER A 225 11.62 -3.39 3.16
CA SER A 225 12.58 -4.25 3.86
C SER A 225 13.57 -3.44 4.70
N ILE A 226 14.02 -2.30 4.16
CA ILE A 226 14.89 -1.36 4.87
C ILE A 226 14.16 -0.69 6.03
N GLY A 227 12.92 -0.23 5.82
CA GLY A 227 12.10 0.37 6.87
C GLY A 227 11.90 -0.57 8.06
N LYS A 228 11.56 -1.85 7.79
CA LYS A 228 11.42 -2.87 8.82
C LYS A 228 12.71 -3.10 9.61
N ALA A 229 13.84 -3.25 8.92
CA ALA A 229 15.10 -3.51 9.61
C ALA A 229 15.57 -2.31 10.45
N LEU A 230 15.31 -1.08 10.02
CA LEU A 230 15.58 0.12 10.83
C LEU A 230 14.71 0.17 12.08
N ALA A 231 13.44 -0.25 11.99
CA ALA A 231 12.54 -0.37 13.13
C ALA A 231 13.02 -1.45 14.11
N GLU A 232 13.32 -2.66 13.63
CA GLU A 232 13.84 -3.78 14.45
C GLU A 232 15.16 -3.43 15.16
N LYS A 233 16.00 -2.61 14.51
CA LYS A 233 17.25 -2.10 15.08
C LYS A 233 17.07 -0.89 15.98
N GLY A 234 15.83 -0.46 16.21
CA GLY A 234 15.48 0.68 17.04
C GLY A 234 16.13 1.97 16.60
N GLN A 235 16.40 2.13 15.29
CA GLN A 235 17.06 3.30 14.70
C GLN A 235 16.08 4.40 14.32
N LEU A 236 14.80 4.05 14.14
CA LEU A 236 13.73 5.01 13.88
C LEU A 236 13.40 5.81 15.15
N ALA A 237 13.08 7.09 14.98
CA ALA A 237 12.57 7.91 16.09
C ALA A 237 11.30 7.28 16.69
N ILE A 238 10.90 7.65 17.90
CA ILE A 238 9.58 7.28 18.43
C ILE A 238 8.91 8.62 18.68
N PHE A 239 7.88 8.94 17.92
CA PHE A 239 7.04 10.08 18.25
C PHE A 239 6.15 9.64 19.41
N GLU A 240 6.35 10.24 20.59
CA GLU A 240 5.41 10.06 21.70
C GLU A 240 4.05 10.58 21.24
N LYS A 241 3.05 9.72 21.34
CA LYS A 241 1.66 9.99 21.03
C LYS A 241 1.25 11.27 21.78
N LEU A 242 0.94 12.34 21.05
CA LEU A 242 0.30 13.50 21.65
C LEU A 242 -1.10 13.04 22.08
N GLU A 243 -1.29 12.83 23.38
CA GLU A 243 -2.63 12.70 23.95
C GLU A 243 -3.35 14.04 23.71
N VAL A 244 -4.32 14.02 22.81
CA VAL A 244 -5.27 15.11 22.69
C VAL A 244 -6.33 14.84 23.75
N GLU A 245 -6.30 15.61 24.84
CA GLU A 245 -7.41 15.66 25.78
C GLU A 245 -8.68 16.12 25.04
N VAL A 246 -9.74 15.31 25.13
CA VAL A 246 -11.07 15.57 24.56
C VAL A 246 -11.85 16.51 25.48
#